data_AF-A0A971P8Z1-F1
#
_entry.id   AF-A0A971P8Z1-F1
#
_cell.length_a   1.000
_cell.length_b   1.000
_cell.length_c   1.000
_cell.angle_alpha   90.00
_cell.angle_beta   90.00
_cell.angle_gamma   90.00
#
_symmetry.space_group_name_H-M   'P 1'
#
loop_
_entity.id
_entity.type
_entity.pdbx_description
1 polymer ?
#
loop_
_entity_poly.entity_id
_entity_poly.type
_entity_poly.pdbx_seq_one_letter_code
_entity_poly.pdbx_strand_id
1 'polypeptide(L)'
;MTYLPFTGWGFTRYGVTKTASIIYNNLEGEWEKLVHGKGGFDYNASVWTMGKTLEVLEKIATDRNDCYIYTCSCHSSGNSTDITITNYGISESSREKAIEKIPKNALPYCKITRYIGGPVSGWNFDVCQTPEYFMQLLAATMGGELGLVKFATLNIADRYESAKGKISSSRIFGIEEPHYCESYYCIVSNT
;
A
#
# COMPACT_ATOMS: atom_id res chain seq x y z
N MET A 1 16.93 -12.62 -1.31
CA MET A 1 16.20 -11.69 -0.43
C MET A 1 16.34 -10.27 -0.98
N THR A 2 15.47 -9.88 -1.90
CA THR A 2 15.64 -8.66 -2.72
C THR A 2 14.34 -7.86 -2.88
N TYR A 3 13.28 -8.19 -2.14
CA TYR A 3 11.92 -7.80 -2.52
C TYR A 3 11.16 -6.96 -1.48
N LEU A 4 11.84 -6.46 -0.45
CA LEU A 4 11.32 -5.46 0.49
C LEU A 4 12.31 -4.28 0.55
N PRO A 5 11.84 -3.03 0.74
CA PRO A 5 12.67 -1.83 0.68
C PRO A 5 13.44 -1.62 2.00
N PHE A 6 14.09 -2.69 2.47
CA PHE A 6 14.83 -2.71 3.74
C PHE A 6 15.83 -1.55 3.83
N THR A 7 16.55 -1.27 2.74
CA THR A 7 17.51 -0.16 2.70
C THR A 7 16.84 1.22 2.82
N GLY A 8 15.75 1.46 2.10
CA GLY A 8 15.00 2.73 2.18
C GLY A 8 14.39 2.96 3.58
N TRP A 9 14.00 1.89 4.25
CA TRP A 9 13.50 1.92 5.63
C TRP A 9 14.60 1.88 6.71
N GLY A 10 15.89 1.95 6.33
CA GLY A 10 17.01 1.97 7.27
C GLY A 10 17.34 0.64 7.93
N PHE A 11 16.75 -0.47 7.49
CA PHE A 11 17.12 -1.80 7.96
C PHE A 11 18.45 -2.24 7.36
N THR A 12 19.39 -2.59 8.24
CA THR A 12 20.67 -3.21 7.86
C THR A 12 20.55 -4.73 7.87
N ARG A 13 21.19 -5.38 6.91
CA ARG A 13 21.21 -6.85 6.80
C ARG A 13 21.88 -7.48 8.03
N TYR A 14 21.23 -8.48 8.65
CA TYR A 14 21.83 -9.29 9.71
C TYR A 14 22.38 -10.61 9.14
N GLY A 15 23.65 -10.94 9.47
CA GLY A 15 24.28 -12.22 9.11
C GLY A 15 25.03 -12.27 7.78
N VAL A 16 25.57 -13.46 7.47
CA VAL A 16 26.36 -13.74 6.26
C VAL A 16 25.47 -14.38 5.21
N THR A 17 25.52 -13.88 3.97
CA THR A 17 24.81 -14.52 2.84
C THR A 17 25.75 -15.43 2.09
N LYS A 18 25.38 -16.71 2.02
CA LYS A 18 26.01 -17.66 1.11
C LYS A 18 25.07 -17.87 -0.06
N THR A 19 25.53 -17.51 -1.26
CA THR A 19 24.81 -17.74 -2.51
C THR A 19 25.37 -19.00 -3.14
N ALA A 20 24.54 -20.01 -3.33
CA ALA A 20 24.84 -21.16 -4.18
C ALA A 20 23.94 -21.05 -5.42
N SER A 21 24.54 -21.02 -6.60
CA SER A 21 23.80 -21.09 -7.86
C SER A 21 23.82 -22.52 -8.35
N ILE A 22 22.65 -23.08 -8.65
CA ILE A 22 22.59 -24.34 -9.39
C ILE A 22 22.92 -24.00 -10.84
N ILE A 23 24.12 -24.39 -11.30
CA ILE A 23 24.56 -24.16 -12.67
C ILE A 23 23.92 -25.24 -13.56
N TYR A 24 22.64 -25.08 -13.88
CA TYR A 24 22.00 -25.79 -14.96
C TYR A 24 21.17 -24.81 -15.78
N ASN A 25 21.44 -24.76 -17.08
CA ASN A 25 20.64 -24.00 -18.03
C ASN A 25 19.20 -24.55 -17.98
N ASN A 26 18.20 -23.66 -17.89
CA ASN A 26 16.77 -23.95 -18.05
C ASN A 26 15.98 -24.43 -16.81
N LEU A 27 16.53 -24.37 -15.60
CA LEU A 27 15.75 -24.66 -14.37
C LEU A 27 14.67 -23.62 -14.07
N GLU A 28 14.85 -22.38 -14.52
CA GLU A 28 13.85 -21.31 -14.39
C GLU A 28 12.51 -21.72 -15.03
N GLY A 29 12.53 -22.20 -16.27
CA GLY A 29 11.31 -22.64 -16.95
C GLY A 29 10.69 -23.93 -16.37
N GLU A 30 11.46 -24.78 -15.69
CA GLU A 30 10.93 -25.94 -14.97
C GLU A 30 10.34 -25.56 -13.61
N TRP A 31 11.03 -24.68 -12.89
CA TRP A 31 10.58 -24.08 -11.63
C TRP A 31 9.29 -23.28 -11.85
N GLU A 32 9.22 -22.47 -12.88
CA GLU A 32 8.02 -21.74 -13.27
C GLU A 32 6.85 -22.68 -13.56
N LYS A 33 7.07 -23.76 -14.30
CA LYS A 33 6.02 -24.77 -14.54
C LYS A 33 5.56 -25.45 -13.27
N LEU A 34 6.47 -25.71 -12.33
CA LEU A 34 6.19 -26.40 -11.07
C LEU A 34 5.45 -25.51 -10.07
N VAL A 35 5.85 -24.24 -9.97
CA VAL A 35 5.29 -23.26 -9.02
C VAL A 35 4.05 -22.57 -9.57
N HIS A 36 4.05 -22.23 -10.86
CA HIS A 36 2.99 -21.44 -11.48
C HIS A 36 2.03 -22.28 -12.33
N GLY A 37 2.35 -23.54 -12.66
CA GLY A 37 1.55 -24.33 -13.61
C GLY A 37 1.63 -23.80 -15.05
N LYS A 38 0.96 -24.46 -16.02
CA LYS A 38 0.90 -23.99 -17.42
C LYS A 38 0.20 -22.62 -17.50
N GLY A 39 0.98 -21.54 -17.43
CA GLY A 39 0.52 -20.16 -17.61
C GLY A 39 0.29 -19.37 -16.33
N GLY A 40 0.84 -19.80 -15.18
CA GLY A 40 0.70 -19.01 -13.96
C GLY A 40 1.56 -17.75 -13.94
N PHE A 41 1.14 -16.86 -13.04
CA PHE A 41 1.64 -15.50 -12.93
C PHE A 41 3.04 -15.50 -12.32
N ASP A 42 4.06 -15.22 -13.13
CA ASP A 42 5.41 -15.00 -12.65
C ASP A 42 5.42 -13.74 -11.75
N TYR A 43 5.71 -13.96 -10.46
CA TYR A 43 5.79 -12.89 -9.46
C TYR A 43 6.91 -11.89 -9.77
N ASN A 44 7.87 -12.30 -10.62
CA ASN A 44 9.04 -11.56 -11.07
C ASN A 44 8.95 -11.14 -12.56
N ALA A 45 7.77 -11.25 -13.20
CA ALA A 45 7.63 -10.89 -14.61
C ALA A 45 7.98 -9.40 -14.80
N SER A 46 9.07 -9.15 -15.52
CA SER A 46 9.79 -7.89 -15.69
C SER A 46 9.03 -6.77 -16.42
N VAL A 47 7.69 -6.76 -16.39
CA VAL A 47 6.90 -5.89 -17.29
C VAL A 47 6.03 -4.87 -16.53
N TRP A 48 5.64 -5.10 -15.25
CA TRP A 48 4.71 -4.22 -14.48
C TRP A 48 5.12 -4.01 -13.00
N THR A 49 6.43 -3.94 -12.82
CA THR A 49 7.28 -4.18 -11.64
C THR A 49 6.76 -3.81 -10.25
N MET A 50 6.84 -4.81 -9.35
CA MET A 50 6.88 -4.63 -7.89
C MET A 50 7.91 -3.55 -7.49
N GLY A 51 9.04 -3.45 -8.20
CA GLY A 51 10.01 -2.35 -8.01
C GLY A 51 9.40 -0.96 -8.13
N LYS A 52 8.53 -0.71 -9.13
CA LYS A 52 7.82 0.59 -9.25
C LYS A 52 6.81 0.80 -8.12
N THR A 53 6.20 -0.28 -7.63
CA THR A 53 5.33 -0.22 -6.44
C THR A 53 6.14 0.14 -5.19
N LEU A 54 7.33 -0.45 -5.03
CA LEU A 54 8.24 -0.14 -3.93
C LEU A 54 8.75 1.31 -4.01
N GLU A 55 9.13 1.80 -5.19
CA GLU A 55 9.59 3.17 -5.41
C GLU A 55 8.52 4.22 -5.06
N VAL A 56 7.24 3.95 -5.34
CA VAL A 56 6.16 4.89 -4.97
C VAL A 56 5.80 4.79 -3.49
N LEU A 57 5.90 3.60 -2.89
CA LEU A 57 5.70 3.42 -1.45
C LEU A 57 6.81 4.10 -0.63
N GLU A 58 8.06 4.05 -1.09
CA GLU A 58 9.19 4.71 -0.42
C GLU A 58 9.03 6.24 -0.37
N LYS A 59 8.31 6.83 -1.33
CA LYS A 59 8.07 8.28 -1.38
C LYS A 59 6.96 8.78 -0.45
N ILE A 60 6.22 7.88 0.18
CA ILE A 60 5.06 8.24 1.01
C ILE A 60 5.48 8.81 2.37
N ALA A 61 6.56 8.27 2.95
CA ALA A 61 7.07 8.69 4.25
C ALA A 61 8.59 8.52 4.29
N THR A 62 9.28 9.44 4.99
CA THR A 62 10.74 9.42 5.11
C THR A 62 11.21 8.49 6.23
N ASP A 63 10.45 8.43 7.32
CA ASP A 63 10.74 7.56 8.47
C ASP A 63 9.44 7.20 9.22
N ARG A 64 9.60 6.43 10.30
CA ARG A 64 8.47 5.99 11.13
C ARG A 64 7.70 7.13 11.78
N ASN A 65 8.36 8.20 12.20
CA ASN A 65 7.69 9.33 12.85
C ASN A 65 6.87 10.13 11.83
N ASP A 66 7.40 10.29 10.60
CA ASP A 66 6.71 10.94 9.48
C ASP A 66 5.36 10.28 9.17
N CYS A 67 5.23 8.97 9.41
CA CYS A 67 3.97 8.25 9.21
C CYS A 67 2.79 8.79 10.03
N TYR A 68 3.04 9.46 11.15
CA TYR A 68 2.02 9.92 12.09
C TYR A 68 1.84 11.44 12.10
N ILE A 69 2.53 12.18 11.24
CA ILE A 69 2.54 13.64 11.24
C ILE A 69 1.61 14.17 10.14
N TYR A 70 0.75 15.12 10.51
CA TYR A 70 0.06 15.94 9.52
C TYR A 70 1.03 16.97 8.95
N THR A 71 1.09 17.10 7.63
CA THR A 71 1.93 18.07 6.94
C THR A 71 1.15 19.23 6.34
N CYS A 72 -0.17 19.29 6.58
CA CYS A 72 -1.05 20.39 6.19
C CYS A 72 -1.10 21.47 7.27
N SER A 73 -1.37 22.70 6.85
CA SER A 73 -1.39 23.89 7.72
C SER A 73 -2.60 23.93 8.66
N CYS A 74 -3.66 23.19 8.34
CA CYS A 74 -4.87 23.12 9.17
C CYS A 74 -4.74 22.19 10.38
N HIS A 75 -3.75 21.28 10.40
CA HIS A 75 -3.58 20.32 11.49
C HIS A 75 -2.14 20.23 12.02
N SER A 76 -1.21 21.00 11.45
CA SER A 76 0.20 21.07 11.84
C SER A 76 0.82 22.36 11.29
N SER A 77 2.12 22.55 11.51
CA SER A 77 2.90 23.68 10.99
C SER A 77 3.36 23.52 9.53
N GLY A 78 2.96 22.43 8.86
CA GLY A 78 3.33 22.18 7.46
C GLY A 78 2.47 22.96 6.47
N ASN A 79 2.87 22.95 5.19
CA ASN A 79 2.20 23.67 4.10
C ASN A 79 1.72 22.74 2.97
N SER A 80 1.71 21.44 3.23
CA SER A 80 1.38 20.43 2.22
C SER A 80 -0.12 20.37 1.97
N THR A 81 -0.50 20.49 0.69
CA THR A 81 -1.89 20.34 0.25
C THR A 81 -2.19 18.94 -0.27
N ASP A 82 -1.16 18.16 -0.57
CA ASP A 82 -1.23 16.81 -1.17
C ASP A 82 -1.72 15.72 -0.21
N ILE A 83 -1.87 16.01 1.08
CA ILE A 83 -2.42 15.09 2.10
C ILE A 83 -3.90 15.32 2.40
N THR A 84 -4.51 16.31 1.76
CA THR A 84 -5.91 16.64 1.97
C THR A 84 -6.69 16.28 0.72
N ILE A 85 -7.75 15.49 0.88
CA ILE A 85 -8.72 15.25 -0.18
C ILE A 85 -10.05 15.92 0.16
N THR A 86 -10.50 16.80 -0.72
CA THR A 86 -11.83 17.39 -0.65
C THR A 86 -12.81 16.47 -1.37
N ASN A 87 -13.80 16.00 -0.64
CA ASN A 87 -14.89 15.20 -1.18
C ASN A 87 -16.14 16.08 -1.32
N TYR A 88 -16.61 16.21 -2.55
CA TYR A 88 -17.81 16.98 -2.87
C TYR A 88 -19.06 16.11 -2.69
N GLY A 89 -19.95 16.50 -1.77
CA GLY A 89 -21.13 15.74 -1.37
C GLY A 89 -22.41 16.57 -1.56
N ILE A 90 -23.24 16.21 -2.55
CA ILE A 90 -24.38 17.02 -3.02
C ILE A 90 -25.48 17.14 -1.94
N SER A 91 -25.57 16.19 -1.01
CA SER A 91 -26.48 16.21 0.14
C SER A 91 -25.77 15.79 1.42
N GLU A 92 -26.28 16.25 2.58
CA GLU A 92 -25.75 15.90 3.90
C GLU A 92 -25.69 14.37 4.12
N SER A 93 -26.73 13.65 3.72
CA SER A 93 -26.76 12.18 3.82
C SER A 93 -25.66 11.52 3.00
N SER A 94 -25.34 12.04 1.80
CA SER A 94 -24.27 11.48 0.98
C SER A 94 -22.88 11.72 1.61
N ARG A 95 -22.70 12.86 2.28
CA ARG A 95 -21.47 13.18 3.02
C ARG A 95 -21.24 12.18 4.14
N GLU A 96 -22.22 11.99 5.03
CA GLU A 96 -22.07 11.09 6.17
C GLU A 96 -21.89 9.63 5.73
N LYS A 97 -22.61 9.18 4.70
CA LYS A 97 -22.39 7.85 4.10
C LYS A 97 -21.00 7.67 3.50
N ALA A 98 -20.36 8.73 3.02
CA ALA A 98 -19.00 8.66 2.51
C ALA A 98 -17.99 8.57 3.67
N ILE A 99 -18.22 9.32 4.76
CA ILE A 99 -17.41 9.29 5.97
C ILE A 99 -17.49 7.91 6.64
N GLU A 100 -18.68 7.31 6.72
CA GLU A 100 -18.90 5.97 7.29
C GLU A 100 -18.18 4.83 6.53
N LYS A 101 -17.79 5.05 5.28
CA LYS A 101 -17.04 4.05 4.48
C LYS A 101 -15.57 3.97 4.85
N ILE A 102 -15.04 4.94 5.62
CA ILE A 102 -13.66 4.91 6.06
C ILE A 102 -13.50 3.76 7.08
N PRO A 103 -12.57 2.81 6.86
CA PRO A 103 -12.32 1.71 7.79
C PRO A 103 -12.00 2.19 9.20
N LYS A 104 -12.46 1.45 10.22
CA LYS A 104 -12.34 1.86 11.62
C LYS A 104 -10.88 2.00 12.08
N ASN A 105 -10.00 1.14 11.58
CA ASN A 105 -8.57 1.16 11.86
C ASN A 105 -7.85 2.38 11.24
N ALA A 106 -8.40 2.96 10.17
CA ALA A 106 -7.85 4.15 9.51
C ALA A 106 -8.32 5.46 10.17
N LEU A 107 -9.48 5.49 10.84
CA LEU A 107 -10.06 6.69 11.45
C LEU A 107 -9.10 7.49 12.36
N PRO A 108 -8.27 6.88 13.24
CA PRO A 108 -7.34 7.62 14.10
C PRO A 108 -6.30 8.44 13.33
N TYR A 109 -6.04 8.07 12.07
CA TYR A 109 -4.96 8.60 11.24
C TYR A 109 -5.44 9.62 10.21
N CYS A 110 -6.70 10.03 10.29
CA CYS A 110 -7.25 11.13 9.51
C CYS A 110 -7.95 12.19 10.37
N LYS A 111 -8.09 13.40 9.82
CA LYS A 111 -8.95 14.47 10.34
C LYS A 111 -10.00 14.83 9.31
N ILE A 112 -11.26 14.80 9.75
CA ILE A 112 -12.41 15.06 8.90
C ILE A 112 -12.98 16.43 9.25
N THR A 113 -12.91 17.37 8.32
CA THR A 113 -13.54 18.68 8.44
C THR A 113 -14.81 18.69 7.61
N ARG A 114 -15.95 18.91 8.27
CA ARG A 114 -17.25 18.99 7.61
C ARG A 114 -17.56 20.43 7.25
N TYR A 115 -17.92 20.68 6.01
CA TYR A 115 -18.45 21.97 5.58
C TYR A 115 -19.97 21.89 5.54
N ILE A 116 -20.61 22.85 6.20
CA ILE A 116 -22.06 23.04 6.12
C ILE A 116 -22.28 24.03 4.99
N GLY A 117 -22.67 23.53 3.82
CA GLY A 117 -23.02 24.37 2.69
C GLY A 117 -24.51 24.71 2.66
N GLY A 118 -24.82 25.90 2.18
CA GLY A 118 -26.17 26.25 1.73
C GLY A 118 -26.48 25.61 0.38
N PRO A 119 -27.63 25.94 -0.24
CA PRO A 119 -28.10 25.32 -1.48
C PRO A 119 -27.14 25.43 -2.70
N VAL A 120 -26.09 26.26 -2.63
CA VAL A 120 -25.11 26.48 -3.71
C VAL A 120 -23.72 25.93 -3.37
N SER A 121 -23.32 25.88 -2.09
CA SER A 121 -21.96 25.51 -1.68
C SER A 121 -21.77 24.03 -1.33
N GLY A 122 -22.86 23.26 -1.22
CA GLY A 122 -22.84 21.79 -1.06
C GLY A 122 -22.35 21.30 0.30
N TRP A 123 -22.68 20.05 0.64
CA TRP A 123 -22.30 19.42 1.90
C TRP A 123 -20.94 18.71 1.77
N ASN A 124 -19.90 19.50 1.51
CA ASN A 124 -18.56 18.98 1.27
C ASN A 124 -17.87 18.58 2.58
N PHE A 125 -16.79 17.81 2.46
CA PHE A 125 -15.90 17.53 3.57
C PHE A 125 -14.46 17.34 3.10
N ASP A 126 -13.53 17.75 3.94
CA ASP A 126 -12.11 17.49 3.76
C ASP A 126 -11.69 16.32 4.64
N VAL A 127 -10.79 15.50 4.12
CA VAL A 127 -10.09 14.46 4.88
C VAL A 127 -8.60 14.73 4.76
N CYS A 128 -7.99 15.19 5.85
CA CYS A 128 -6.53 15.25 5.96
C CYS A 128 -6.02 13.89 6.41
N GLN A 129 -5.02 13.34 5.73
CA GLN A 129 -4.61 11.95 5.84
C GLN A 129 -3.10 11.86 6.14
N THR A 130 -2.72 11.27 7.27
CA THR A 130 -1.31 10.93 7.54
C THR A 130 -0.86 9.73 6.69
N PRO A 131 0.44 9.49 6.50
CA PRO A 131 0.87 8.29 5.75
C PRO A 131 0.38 6.98 6.37
N GLU A 132 0.26 6.91 7.69
CA GLU A 132 -0.30 5.76 8.39
C GLU A 132 -1.76 5.48 8.00
N TYR A 133 -2.54 6.52 7.66
CA TYR A 133 -3.90 6.34 7.14
C TYR A 133 -3.90 5.43 5.91
N PHE A 134 -3.00 5.67 4.97
CA PHE A 134 -2.89 4.84 3.77
C PHE A 134 -2.47 3.40 4.10
N MET A 135 -1.53 3.22 5.04
CA MET A 135 -1.13 1.89 5.51
C MET A 135 -2.28 1.11 6.14
N GLN A 136 -3.15 1.78 6.90
CA GLN A 136 -4.33 1.16 7.48
C GLN A 136 -5.40 0.81 6.45
N LEU A 137 -5.54 1.58 5.36
CA LEU A 137 -6.39 1.19 4.23
C LEU A 137 -5.87 -0.08 3.56
N LEU A 138 -4.55 -0.19 3.35
CA LEU A 138 -3.93 -1.40 2.80
C LEU A 138 -4.16 -2.59 3.73
N ALA A 139 -3.95 -2.43 5.04
CA ALA A 139 -4.19 -3.48 6.03
C ALA A 139 -5.66 -3.93 6.06
N ALA A 140 -6.61 -2.98 6.01
CA ALA A 140 -8.04 -3.30 5.93
C ALA A 140 -8.38 -4.06 4.64
N THR A 141 -7.71 -3.73 3.52
CA THR A 141 -7.90 -4.45 2.26
C THR A 141 -7.33 -5.87 2.31
N MET A 142 -6.11 -6.04 2.80
CA MET A 142 -5.49 -7.36 2.96
C MET A 142 -6.24 -8.23 3.98
N GLY A 143 -6.82 -7.63 5.02
CA GLY A 143 -7.64 -8.32 6.02
C GLY A 143 -9.08 -8.61 5.56
N GLY A 144 -9.45 -8.28 4.32
CA GLY A 144 -10.79 -8.51 3.77
C GLY A 144 -11.89 -7.56 4.28
N GLU A 145 -11.58 -6.62 5.18
CA GLU A 145 -12.52 -5.61 5.68
C GLU A 145 -12.88 -4.59 4.58
N LEU A 146 -11.90 -4.21 3.76
CA LEU A 146 -12.06 -3.29 2.64
C LEU A 146 -11.83 -4.01 1.30
N GLY A 147 -12.89 -4.52 0.68
CA GLY A 147 -12.79 -5.21 -0.61
C GLY A 147 -12.07 -4.41 -1.71
N LEU A 148 -11.41 -5.10 -2.65
CA LEU A 148 -10.54 -4.52 -3.67
C LEU A 148 -11.16 -3.39 -4.48
N VAL A 149 -12.40 -3.58 -4.93
CA VAL A 149 -13.14 -2.57 -5.72
C VAL A 149 -13.36 -1.29 -4.91
N LYS A 150 -13.63 -1.43 -3.60
CA LYS A 150 -13.81 -0.28 -2.71
C LYS A 150 -12.47 0.44 -2.48
N PHE A 151 -11.38 -0.30 -2.30
CA PHE A 151 -10.04 0.30 -2.19
C PHE A 151 -9.69 1.10 -3.44
N ALA A 152 -9.87 0.52 -4.64
CA ALA A 152 -9.54 1.17 -5.91
C ALA A 152 -10.38 2.43 -6.17
N THR A 153 -11.63 2.47 -5.69
CA THR A 153 -12.56 3.60 -5.88
C THR A 153 -12.59 4.58 -4.71
N LEU A 154 -11.79 4.36 -3.66
CA LEU A 154 -11.71 5.26 -2.53
C LEU A 154 -11.01 6.56 -2.94
N ASN A 155 -11.64 7.69 -2.66
CA ASN A 155 -11.01 8.99 -2.79
C ASN A 155 -9.91 9.12 -1.74
N ILE A 156 -8.68 9.36 -2.18
CA ILE A 156 -7.51 9.49 -1.33
C ILE A 156 -6.75 10.76 -1.72
N ALA A 157 -5.93 11.29 -0.81
CA ALA A 157 -5.15 12.48 -1.10
C ALA A 157 -4.08 12.22 -2.18
N ASP A 158 -3.74 13.25 -2.94
CA ASP A 158 -2.85 13.19 -4.11
C ASP A 158 -1.52 12.49 -3.82
N ARG A 159 -1.00 12.66 -2.60
CA ARG A 159 0.22 11.98 -2.11
C ARG A 159 0.19 10.47 -2.33
N TYR A 160 -0.98 9.86 -2.19
CA TYR A 160 -1.15 8.41 -2.18
C TYR A 160 -1.71 7.86 -3.50
N GLU A 161 -2.20 8.71 -4.40
CA GLU A 161 -2.88 8.28 -5.65
C GLU A 161 -1.97 7.42 -6.54
N SER A 162 -0.71 7.82 -6.71
CA SER A 162 0.26 7.04 -7.50
C SER A 162 0.49 5.66 -6.90
N ALA A 163 0.65 5.58 -5.57
CA ALA A 163 0.83 4.32 -4.87
C ALA A 163 -0.42 3.44 -4.93
N LYS A 164 -1.62 4.00 -4.67
CA LYS A 164 -2.90 3.30 -4.82
C LYS A 164 -3.03 2.66 -6.20
N GLY A 165 -2.71 3.42 -7.26
CA GLY A 165 -2.74 2.92 -8.64
C GLY A 165 -1.75 1.77 -8.87
N LYS A 166 -0.51 1.91 -8.41
CA LYS A 166 0.52 0.87 -8.57
C LYS A 166 0.20 -0.42 -7.82
N ILE A 167 -0.23 -0.31 -6.57
CA ILE A 167 -0.61 -1.47 -5.74
C ILE A 167 -1.84 -2.17 -6.33
N SER A 168 -2.83 -1.40 -6.81
CA SER A 168 -3.99 -1.97 -7.51
C SER A 168 -3.57 -2.72 -8.78
N SER A 169 -2.58 -2.21 -9.52
CA SER A 169 -2.06 -2.86 -10.73
C SER A 169 -1.15 -4.06 -10.44
N SER A 170 -0.50 -4.12 -9.27
CA SER A 170 0.45 -5.18 -8.92
C SER A 170 -0.22 -6.47 -8.46
N ARG A 171 -1.56 -6.49 -8.33
CA ARG A 171 -2.37 -7.65 -7.89
C ARG A 171 -1.95 -8.24 -6.54
N ILE A 172 -1.22 -7.48 -5.71
CA ILE A 172 -0.72 -7.94 -4.40
C ILE A 172 -1.85 -8.23 -3.40
N PHE A 173 -3.02 -7.60 -3.59
CA PHE A 173 -4.16 -7.76 -2.69
C PHE A 173 -4.93 -9.09 -2.84
N GLY A 174 -4.60 -9.92 -3.84
CA GLY A 174 -5.24 -11.22 -4.10
C GLY A 174 -4.46 -12.42 -3.55
N ILE A 175 -3.47 -12.18 -2.69
CA ILE A 175 -2.67 -13.24 -2.07
C ILE A 175 -3.45 -13.72 -0.83
N GLU A 176 -4.38 -14.65 -1.06
CA GLU A 176 -5.33 -15.18 -0.06
C GLU A 176 -4.70 -16.25 0.87
N GLU A 177 -3.56 -16.82 0.47
CA GLU A 177 -2.85 -17.88 1.20
C GLU A 177 -1.46 -17.41 1.65
N PRO A 178 -0.92 -17.95 2.77
CA PRO A 178 0.35 -17.49 3.30
C PRO A 178 1.38 -17.57 2.20
N HIS A 179 2.21 -16.53 2.10
CA HIS A 179 3.41 -16.44 1.31
C HIS A 179 3.83 -17.84 0.84
N TYR A 180 3.96 -18.07 -0.47
CA TYR A 180 4.99 -19.00 -0.91
C TYR A 180 6.25 -18.43 -0.28
N CYS A 181 6.54 -18.89 0.94
CA CYS A 181 7.82 -18.77 1.55
C CYS A 181 8.69 -19.29 0.43
N GLU A 182 9.63 -18.48 -0.05
CA GLU A 182 10.88 -19.08 -0.48
C GLU A 182 11.25 -19.97 0.70
N SER A 183 10.93 -21.26 0.60
CA SER A 183 11.18 -22.22 1.66
C SER A 183 12.69 -22.22 1.78
N TYR A 184 13.21 -21.49 2.77
CA TYR A 184 14.60 -21.55 3.14
C TYR A 184 14.81 -22.97 3.66
N TYR A 185 15.13 -23.90 2.76
CA TYR A 185 15.67 -25.18 3.15
C TYR A 185 17.05 -24.90 3.74
N CYS A 186 17.10 -24.82 5.06
CA CYS A 186 18.36 -24.92 5.78
C CYS A 186 18.81 -26.37 5.65
N ILE A 187 19.56 -26.69 4.59
CA ILE A 187 20.30 -27.95 4.53
C ILE A 187 21.49 -27.78 5.48
N VAL A 188 21.27 -28.13 6.75
CA VAL A 188 22.35 -28.24 7.73
C VAL A 188 22.97 -29.63 7.53
N SER A 189 24.17 -29.70 6.96
CA SER A 189 25.02 -30.89 7.10
C SER A 189 26.00 -30.65 8.24
N ASN A 190 25.86 -31.39 9.33
CA ASN A 190 26.93 -31.52 10.30
C ASN A 190 27.96 -32.50 9.73
N THR A 191 29.14 -31.99 9.41
CA THR A 191 30.40 -32.77 9.43
C THR A 191 31.24 -32.26 10.57
#